data_AF-A0A1H3NX05-F1
#
_entry.id   AF-A0A1H3NX05-F1
#
_cell.length_a   1.000
_cell.length_b   1.000
_cell.length_c   1.000
_cell.angle_alpha   90.00
_cell.angle_beta   90.00
_cell.angle_gamma   90.00
#
_symmetry.space_group_name_H-M   'P 1'
#
loop_
_entity.id
_entity.type
_entity.pdbx_description
1 polymer ?
#
loop_
_entity_poly.entity_id
_entity_poly.type
_entity_poly.pdbx_seq_one_letter_code
_entity_poly.pdbx_strand_id
1 'polypeptide(L)'
;MRILERTGRRWALVAGASVVALLAAGLVSPTPARASAAQGVISGSGAVTDDFGDEATLSRTGPWRRSTAVALWQTILAAEGFIDNEGIDCEFGPGTEAGTKSFQRRYGLGADGIVGPNTWSKADNYLVNDYDTVGYEHVAYNSPNRVQELGFRRLGNGYYAVFLWGGGAVDAEAWNTKASPYC
;
A
#
# COMPACT_ATOMS: atom_id res chain seq x y z
N MET A 1 62.05 -8.50 58.93
CA MET A 1 61.90 -9.96 59.14
C MET A 1 61.10 -10.50 57.96
N ARG A 2 61.58 -11.40 57.08
CA ARG A 2 61.96 -12.83 57.30
C ARG A 2 60.79 -13.63 57.91
N ILE A 3 60.26 -14.74 57.38
CA ILE A 3 60.55 -15.64 56.21
C ILE A 3 59.22 -16.41 55.90
N LEU A 4 58.82 -16.79 54.67
CA LEU A 4 58.88 -18.13 54.02
C LEU A 4 57.82 -18.11 52.89
N GLU A 5 58.11 -18.36 51.62
CA GLU A 5 58.23 -19.69 50.98
C GLU A 5 57.14 -20.72 51.36
N ARG A 6 56.28 -21.10 50.39
CA ARG A 6 56.28 -22.49 49.85
C ARG A 6 55.28 -22.75 48.70
N THR A 7 55.81 -23.43 47.67
CA THR A 7 55.20 -24.49 46.84
C THR A 7 53.69 -24.43 46.51
N GLY A 8 53.37 -24.32 45.21
CA GLY A 8 52.08 -24.80 44.70
C GLY A 8 52.07 -26.31 44.47
N ARG A 9 50.88 -26.90 44.29
CA ARG A 9 50.59 -27.95 43.30
C ARG A 9 49.09 -28.18 43.10
N ARG A 10 48.75 -28.50 41.85
CA ARG A 10 47.41 -28.82 41.29
C ARG A 10 46.73 -30.00 41.99
N TRP A 11 45.41 -29.95 42.17
CA TRP A 11 44.36 -30.99 42.12
C TRP A 11 43.00 -30.26 42.34
N ALA A 12 41.82 -30.64 41.85
CA ALA A 12 41.37 -31.50 40.74
C ALA A 12 39.96 -31.03 40.27
N LEU A 13 39.25 -31.77 39.41
CA LEU A 13 37.88 -31.47 38.97
C LEU A 13 36.81 -32.04 39.94
N VAL A 14 35.71 -31.31 40.16
CA VAL A 14 34.41 -31.86 40.56
C VAL A 14 33.31 -31.18 39.71
N ALA A 15 32.36 -31.97 39.22
CA ALA A 15 31.33 -31.51 38.31
C ALA A 15 30.20 -30.74 39.01
N GLY A 16 29.69 -29.70 38.35
CA GLY A 16 28.43 -29.03 38.68
C GLY A 16 27.64 -28.76 37.41
N ALA A 17 26.70 -29.64 37.08
CA ALA A 17 25.81 -29.47 35.93
C ALA A 17 24.70 -28.48 36.28
N SER A 18 24.91 -27.20 35.99
CA SER A 18 23.89 -26.16 36.17
C SER A 18 22.81 -26.28 35.09
N VAL A 19 21.66 -26.83 35.45
CA VAL A 19 20.43 -26.74 34.64
C VAL A 19 19.95 -25.29 34.66
N VAL A 20 20.26 -24.55 33.60
CA VAL A 20 19.64 -23.24 33.36
C VAL A 20 18.34 -23.47 32.61
N ALA A 21 17.22 -23.45 33.34
CA ALA A 21 15.90 -23.44 32.74
C ALA A 21 15.64 -22.07 32.08
N LEU A 22 15.96 -21.97 30.78
CA LEU A 22 15.53 -20.84 29.96
C LEU A 22 14.01 -20.90 29.78
N LEU A 23 13.30 -20.09 30.56
CA LEU A 23 11.90 -19.78 30.32
C LEU A 23 11.78 -19.08 28.96
N ALA A 24 11.33 -19.83 27.95
CA ALA A 24 10.97 -19.27 26.66
C ALA A 24 9.69 -18.45 26.80
N ALA A 25 9.83 -17.21 27.29
CA ALA A 25 8.79 -16.20 27.19
C ALA A 25 8.55 -15.93 25.70
N GLY A 26 7.47 -16.49 25.18
CA GLY A 26 7.10 -16.34 23.77
C GLY A 26 6.82 -14.88 23.46
N LEU A 27 7.79 -14.21 22.84
CA LEU A 27 7.57 -12.95 22.14
C LEU A 27 6.65 -13.26 20.95
N VAL A 28 5.35 -13.15 21.19
CA VAL A 28 4.39 -12.88 20.12
C VAL A 28 4.68 -11.45 19.66
N SER A 29 5.71 -11.30 18.82
CA SER A 29 5.82 -10.12 17.98
C SER A 29 4.49 -10.00 17.25
N PRO A 30 3.74 -8.89 17.38
CA PRO A 30 2.64 -8.66 16.46
C PRO A 30 3.30 -8.64 15.08
N THR A 31 2.97 -9.64 14.25
CA THR A 31 3.26 -9.50 12.83
C THR A 31 2.55 -8.22 12.41
N PRO A 32 3.24 -7.23 11.80
CA PRO A 32 2.48 -6.19 11.10
C PRO A 32 1.49 -6.91 10.19
N ALA A 33 0.26 -6.41 10.13
CA ALA A 33 -0.76 -6.99 9.25
C ALA A 33 -0.10 -7.22 7.89
N ARG A 34 -0.15 -8.47 7.39
CA ARG A 34 0.56 -8.83 6.16
C ARG A 34 0.05 -7.93 5.05
N ALA A 35 0.93 -7.05 4.56
CA ALA A 35 0.60 -6.06 3.54
C ALA A 35 -0.22 -6.67 2.40
N SER A 36 -1.28 -5.98 1.99
CA SER A 36 -2.24 -6.46 0.98
C SER A 36 -1.68 -6.53 -0.45
N ALA A 37 -0.38 -6.22 -0.61
CA ALA A 37 0.44 -6.16 -1.83
C ALA A 37 0.39 -7.33 -2.85
N ALA A 38 -0.48 -8.32 -2.65
CA ALA A 38 -0.56 -9.57 -3.36
C ALA A 38 -1.92 -9.83 -4.06
N GLN A 39 -2.77 -8.81 -4.28
CA GLN A 39 -4.15 -9.06 -4.76
C GLN A 39 -4.59 -8.33 -6.03
N GLY A 40 -3.90 -7.29 -6.51
CA GLY A 40 -4.30 -6.51 -7.70
C GLY A 40 -5.60 -5.72 -7.52
N VAL A 41 -6.08 -5.57 -6.30
CA VAL A 41 -7.19 -4.70 -5.88
C VAL A 41 -6.63 -3.66 -4.92
N ILE A 42 -7.43 -2.67 -4.53
CA ILE A 42 -7.07 -1.69 -3.49
C ILE A 42 -8.04 -1.88 -2.32
N SER A 43 -7.48 -2.00 -1.11
CA SER A 43 -8.16 -2.51 0.07
C SER A 43 -7.72 -1.78 1.34
N GLY A 44 -8.66 -1.07 1.96
CA GLY A 44 -8.41 -0.19 3.10
C GLY A 44 -9.05 -0.60 4.41
N SER A 45 -8.51 -0.12 5.54
CA SER A 45 -9.13 -0.22 6.86
C SER A 45 -8.70 0.87 7.84
N GLY A 46 -9.67 1.65 8.33
CA GLY A 46 -9.43 2.67 9.35
C GLY A 46 -9.61 4.07 8.78
N ALA A 47 -8.53 4.85 8.71
CA ALA A 47 -8.54 6.13 8.04
C ALA A 47 -8.30 5.94 6.53
N VAL A 48 -8.88 6.80 5.70
CA VAL A 48 -8.74 6.69 4.24
C VAL A 48 -7.46 7.31 3.69
N THR A 49 -6.56 7.75 4.57
CA THR A 49 -5.31 8.47 4.24
C THR A 49 -4.05 7.61 4.38
N ASP A 50 -4.21 6.34 4.76
CA ASP A 50 -3.17 5.32 4.82
C ASP A 50 -3.58 4.00 4.12
N ASP A 51 -4.65 4.05 3.31
CA ASP A 51 -5.31 2.89 2.70
C ASP A 51 -4.64 2.40 1.40
N PHE A 52 -3.73 3.17 0.79
CA PHE A 52 -3.03 2.77 -0.44
C PHE A 52 -1.56 2.38 -0.19
N GLY A 53 -0.98 2.77 0.95
CA GLY A 53 0.47 2.70 1.20
C GLY A 53 1.09 1.29 1.19
N ASP A 54 0.33 0.25 1.54
CA ASP A 54 0.80 -1.15 1.60
C ASP A 54 0.41 -1.99 0.36
N GLU A 55 -0.15 -1.34 -0.67
CA GLU A 55 -0.73 -2.01 -1.81
C GLU A 55 0.28 -2.51 -2.86
N ALA A 56 -0.26 -3.31 -3.79
CA ALA A 56 0.52 -4.01 -4.79
C ALA A 56 1.35 -3.05 -5.66
N THR A 57 2.63 -3.40 -5.89
CA THR A 57 3.49 -2.61 -6.79
C THR A 57 3.04 -2.77 -8.25
N LEU A 58 2.65 -1.67 -8.89
CA LEU A 58 2.22 -1.67 -10.29
C LEU A 58 3.35 -1.23 -11.23
N SER A 59 3.53 -1.95 -12.32
CA SER A 59 4.45 -1.61 -13.41
C SER A 59 4.12 -2.40 -14.67
N ARG A 60 4.65 -1.95 -15.82
CA ARG A 60 4.41 -2.58 -17.14
C ARG A 60 4.86 -4.04 -17.24
N THR A 61 5.80 -4.46 -16.40
CA THR A 61 6.32 -5.84 -16.33
C THR A 61 5.92 -6.59 -15.06
N GLY A 62 5.13 -5.97 -14.18
CA GLY A 62 4.68 -6.58 -12.93
C GLY A 62 3.58 -7.63 -13.12
N PRO A 63 3.37 -8.52 -12.14
CA PRO A 63 2.30 -9.53 -12.19
C PRO A 63 0.90 -8.89 -12.22
N TRP A 64 0.74 -7.70 -11.61
CA TRP A 64 -0.52 -6.95 -11.51
C TRP A 64 -0.74 -5.94 -12.65
N ARG A 65 0.04 -6.05 -13.74
CA ARG A 65 -0.04 -5.15 -14.91
C ARG A 65 -1.40 -5.13 -15.62
N ARG A 66 -2.30 -6.05 -15.28
CA ARG A 66 -3.72 -6.06 -15.69
C ARG A 66 -4.55 -6.32 -14.43
N SER A 67 -5.17 -5.30 -13.86
CA SER A 67 -5.89 -5.40 -12.58
C SER A 67 -6.74 -4.16 -12.26
N THR A 68 -7.69 -4.28 -11.33
CA THR A 68 -8.52 -3.12 -10.91
C THR A 68 -7.71 -2.05 -10.17
N ALA A 69 -6.63 -2.44 -9.50
CA ALA A 69 -5.66 -1.48 -8.94
C ALA A 69 -5.01 -0.59 -10.02
N VAL A 70 -4.76 -1.13 -11.22
CA VAL A 70 -4.29 -0.32 -12.36
C VAL A 70 -5.35 0.67 -12.82
N ALA A 71 -6.61 0.27 -12.90
CA ALA A 71 -7.69 1.17 -13.28
C ALA A 71 -7.92 2.30 -12.26
N LEU A 72 -7.84 2.01 -10.96
CA LEU A 72 -7.86 3.03 -9.92
C LEU A 72 -6.69 4.01 -10.09
N TRP A 73 -5.48 3.51 -10.36
CA TRP A 73 -4.32 4.36 -10.61
C TRP A 73 -4.46 5.21 -11.88
N GLN A 74 -4.91 4.62 -12.98
CA GLN A 74 -5.22 5.34 -14.23
C GLN A 74 -6.26 6.44 -13.99
N THR A 75 -7.26 6.20 -13.14
CA THR A 75 -8.27 7.20 -12.79
C THR A 75 -7.68 8.37 -12.01
N ILE A 76 -6.74 8.13 -11.09
CA ILE A 76 -5.97 9.19 -10.42
C ILE A 76 -5.15 9.99 -11.44
N LEU A 77 -4.48 9.31 -12.39
CA LEU A 77 -3.75 9.97 -13.47
C LEU A 77 -4.66 10.81 -14.37
N ALA A 78 -5.90 10.38 -14.62
CA ALA A 78 -6.89 11.14 -15.40
C ALA A 78 -7.44 12.36 -14.63
N ALA A 79 -7.68 12.22 -13.33
CA ALA A 79 -8.03 13.33 -12.45
C ALA A 79 -6.90 14.38 -12.36
N GLU A 80 -5.65 13.94 -12.40
CA GLU A 80 -4.46 14.80 -12.45
C GLU A 80 -4.14 15.38 -13.85
N GLY A 81 -4.84 14.93 -14.90
CA GLY A 81 -4.65 15.39 -16.28
C GLY A 81 -3.38 14.85 -16.96
N PHE A 82 -2.92 13.67 -16.56
CA PHE A 82 -1.76 12.99 -17.15
C PHE A 82 -2.11 11.93 -18.21
N ILE A 83 -3.35 11.46 -18.21
CA ILE A 83 -3.95 10.64 -19.27
C ILE A 83 -5.40 11.11 -19.48
N ASP A 84 -6.01 10.75 -20.61
CA ASP A 84 -7.44 10.95 -20.85
C ASP A 84 -8.27 9.81 -20.22
N ASN A 85 -9.59 10.01 -20.04
CA ASN A 85 -10.47 9.02 -19.42
C ASN A 85 -10.57 7.72 -20.25
N GLU A 86 -10.41 7.83 -21.56
CA GLU A 86 -10.31 6.72 -22.52
C GLU A 86 -9.06 5.85 -22.30
N GLY A 87 -8.07 6.33 -21.53
CA GLY A 87 -6.88 5.58 -21.12
C GLY A 87 -7.06 4.72 -19.88
N ILE A 88 -8.27 4.61 -19.33
CA ILE A 88 -8.61 3.73 -18.20
C ILE A 88 -9.02 2.37 -18.76
N ASP A 89 -8.04 1.51 -19.02
CA ASP A 89 -8.19 0.19 -19.68
C ASP A 89 -7.76 -1.00 -18.78
N CYS A 90 -7.44 -0.72 -17.52
CA CYS A 90 -6.90 -1.66 -16.53
C CYS A 90 -5.53 -2.27 -16.87
N GLU A 91 -4.88 -1.88 -17.98
CA GLU A 91 -3.56 -2.37 -18.38
C GLU A 91 -2.48 -1.31 -18.15
N PHE A 92 -1.41 -1.70 -17.44
CA PHE A 92 -0.28 -0.81 -17.16
C PHE A 92 0.61 -0.70 -18.41
N GLY A 93 0.09 -0.03 -19.43
CA GLY A 93 0.74 0.20 -20.71
C GLY A 93 1.74 1.37 -20.68
N PRO A 94 2.36 1.70 -21.83
CA PRO A 94 3.29 2.82 -21.95
C PRO A 94 2.67 4.18 -21.57
N GLY A 95 1.38 4.38 -21.83
CA GLY A 95 0.65 5.60 -21.42
C GLY A 95 0.58 5.73 -19.91
N THR A 96 0.16 4.67 -19.21
CA THR A 96 0.13 4.61 -17.74
C THR A 96 1.52 4.78 -17.13
N GLU A 97 2.56 4.17 -17.72
CA GLU A 97 3.95 4.36 -17.29
C GLU A 97 4.41 5.82 -17.44
N ALA A 98 4.08 6.48 -18.56
CA ALA A 98 4.40 7.88 -18.82
C ALA A 98 3.64 8.84 -17.88
N GLY A 99 2.35 8.60 -17.65
CA GLY A 99 1.54 9.35 -16.69
C GLY A 99 2.06 9.19 -15.25
N THR A 100 2.44 7.97 -14.86
CA THR A 100 3.07 7.69 -13.55
C THR A 100 4.35 8.50 -13.35
N LYS A 101 5.24 8.57 -14.36
CA LYS A 101 6.45 9.39 -14.30
C LYS A 101 6.14 10.89 -14.20
N SER A 102 5.03 11.34 -14.78
CA SER A 102 4.59 12.74 -14.71
C SER A 102 4.01 13.08 -13.33
N PHE A 103 3.23 12.19 -12.73
CA PHE A 103 2.80 12.26 -11.33
C PHE A 103 4.00 12.31 -10.39
N GLN A 104 4.93 11.36 -10.51
CA GLN A 104 6.14 11.30 -9.68
C GLN A 104 6.95 12.60 -9.78
N ARG A 105 7.14 13.15 -11.00
CA ARG A 105 7.79 14.45 -11.20
C ARG A 105 7.04 15.61 -10.53
N ARG A 106 5.71 15.70 -10.69
CA ARG A 106 4.88 16.76 -10.08
C ARG A 106 5.00 16.75 -8.56
N TYR A 107 5.11 15.57 -7.95
CA TYR A 107 5.14 15.41 -6.49
C TYR A 107 6.54 15.16 -5.88
N GLY A 108 7.61 15.40 -6.64
CA GLY A 108 9.00 15.35 -6.15
C GLY A 108 9.52 13.94 -5.82
N LEU A 109 8.92 12.91 -6.41
CA LEU A 109 9.32 11.51 -6.27
C LEU A 109 10.36 11.11 -7.34
N GLY A 110 11.02 9.96 -7.14
CA GLY A 110 11.80 9.32 -8.19
C GLY A 110 10.91 8.94 -9.38
N ALA A 111 11.20 9.49 -10.56
CA ALA A 111 10.35 9.34 -11.75
C ALA A 111 10.64 8.06 -12.55
N ASP A 112 10.57 6.90 -11.89
CA ASP A 112 10.85 5.59 -12.47
C ASP A 112 9.67 4.97 -13.25
N GLY A 113 8.44 5.45 -13.04
CA GLY A 113 7.22 4.93 -13.65
C GLY A 113 6.61 3.72 -12.95
N ILE A 114 7.03 3.45 -11.71
CA ILE A 114 6.56 2.35 -10.89
C ILE A 114 5.69 2.88 -9.75
N VAL A 115 4.50 2.31 -9.59
CA VAL A 115 3.62 2.63 -8.45
C VAL A 115 4.01 1.71 -7.30
N GLY A 116 5.03 2.10 -6.55
CA GLY A 116 5.40 1.49 -5.26
C GLY A 116 4.86 2.30 -4.08
N PRO A 117 5.18 1.90 -2.83
CA PRO A 117 4.65 2.53 -1.61
C PRO A 117 4.76 4.06 -1.58
N ASN A 118 5.92 4.63 -1.97
CA ASN A 118 6.12 6.08 -2.01
C ASN A 118 5.19 6.80 -3.02
N THR A 119 4.85 6.13 -4.13
CA THR A 119 3.93 6.66 -5.15
C THR A 119 2.48 6.56 -4.64
N TRP A 120 2.11 5.41 -4.06
CA TRP A 120 0.80 5.18 -3.46
C TRP A 120 0.51 6.16 -2.31
N SER A 121 1.35 6.14 -1.27
CA SER A 121 1.22 7.04 -0.11
C SER A 121 1.24 8.51 -0.51
N LYS A 122 1.84 8.89 -1.66
CA LYS A 122 1.73 10.26 -2.17
C LYS A 122 0.32 10.60 -2.63
N ALA A 123 -0.35 9.73 -3.38
CA ALA A 123 -1.74 9.91 -3.80
C ALA A 123 -2.71 9.83 -2.61
N ASP A 124 -2.42 8.96 -1.64
CA ASP A 124 -3.14 8.75 -0.38
C ASP A 124 -3.35 10.06 0.41
N ASN A 125 -2.33 10.93 0.47
CA ASN A 125 -2.44 12.26 1.13
C ASN A 125 -3.52 13.19 0.55
N TYR A 126 -4.06 12.89 -0.64
CA TYR A 126 -5.12 13.66 -1.28
C TYR A 126 -6.49 13.01 -1.17
N LEU A 127 -6.60 11.85 -0.52
CA LEU A 127 -7.87 11.25 -0.14
C LEU A 127 -8.45 11.99 1.06
N VAL A 128 -9.72 12.37 0.95
CA VAL A 128 -10.48 12.98 2.05
C VAL A 128 -11.83 12.29 2.19
N ASN A 129 -12.27 12.05 3.42
CA ASN A 129 -13.59 11.51 3.67
C ASN A 129 -14.67 12.54 3.31
N ASP A 130 -15.51 12.17 2.35
CA ASP A 130 -16.71 12.89 1.97
C ASP A 130 -17.91 12.27 2.70
N TYR A 131 -18.17 12.77 3.91
CA TYR A 131 -19.18 12.21 4.80
C TYR A 131 -20.64 12.58 4.43
N ASP A 132 -20.89 13.27 3.31
CA ASP A 132 -22.19 13.89 3.02
C ASP A 132 -23.30 12.90 2.58
N THR A 133 -22.96 11.63 2.29
CA THR A 133 -23.94 10.63 1.84
C THR A 133 -24.23 9.54 2.87
N VAL A 134 -25.46 9.50 3.37
CA VAL A 134 -25.92 8.50 4.35
C VAL A 134 -25.84 7.07 3.80
N GLY A 135 -24.93 6.26 4.34
CA GLY A 135 -24.88 4.80 4.11
C GLY A 135 -23.63 4.26 3.42
N TYR A 136 -22.75 5.11 2.90
CA TYR A 136 -21.49 4.71 2.27
C TYR A 136 -20.34 5.62 2.71
N GLU A 137 -19.12 5.08 2.79
CA GLU A 137 -17.92 5.90 2.96
C GLU A 137 -17.46 6.37 1.57
N HIS A 138 -17.85 7.60 1.21
CA HIS A 138 -17.33 8.27 0.02
C HIS A 138 -15.98 8.92 0.35
N VAL A 139 -15.05 8.84 -0.59
CA VAL A 139 -13.68 9.34 -0.44
C VAL A 139 -13.36 10.19 -1.67
N ALA A 140 -13.20 11.50 -1.51
CA ALA A 140 -12.87 12.38 -2.63
C ALA A 140 -11.35 12.45 -2.86
N TYR A 141 -10.93 12.54 -4.13
CA TYR A 141 -9.54 12.84 -4.50
C TYR A 141 -9.35 14.36 -4.60
N ASN A 142 -9.01 14.99 -3.47
CA ASN A 142 -8.89 16.44 -3.34
C ASN A 142 -7.46 16.94 -3.58
N SER A 143 -6.85 16.52 -4.70
CA SER A 143 -5.60 17.13 -5.15
C SER A 143 -5.82 18.60 -5.56
N PRO A 144 -4.89 19.52 -5.23
CA PRO A 144 -4.94 20.91 -5.69
C PRO A 144 -4.56 21.06 -7.18
N ASN A 145 -4.03 20.01 -7.82
CA ASN A 145 -3.65 20.00 -9.23
C ASN A 145 -4.66 19.25 -10.11
N ARG A 146 -5.78 18.77 -9.54
CA ARG A 146 -6.79 18.02 -10.29
C ARG A 146 -7.44 18.88 -11.37
N VAL A 147 -7.68 18.29 -12.53
CA VAL A 147 -8.43 18.89 -13.65
C VAL A 147 -9.84 18.30 -13.80
N GLN A 148 -10.12 17.20 -13.10
CA GLN A 148 -11.45 16.57 -13.01
C GLN A 148 -11.76 16.23 -11.55
N GLU A 149 -13.05 16.19 -11.19
CA GLU A 149 -13.48 15.74 -9.87
C GLU A 149 -13.65 14.21 -9.84
N LEU A 150 -13.03 13.59 -8.83
CA LEU A 150 -12.94 12.16 -8.68
C LEU A 150 -13.33 11.79 -7.25
N GLY A 151 -14.30 10.87 -7.14
CA GLY A 151 -14.65 10.19 -5.91
C GLY A 151 -14.34 8.69 -5.98
N PHE A 152 -14.18 8.10 -4.81
CA PHE A 152 -14.17 6.67 -4.59
C PHE A 152 -15.27 6.32 -3.57
N ARG A 153 -15.67 5.06 -3.53
CA ARG A 153 -16.50 4.50 -2.46
C ARG A 153 -15.75 3.36 -1.82
N ARG A 154 -15.43 3.50 -0.54
CA ARG A 154 -14.91 2.40 0.26
C ARG A 154 -16.09 1.54 0.71
N LEU A 155 -16.11 0.30 0.25
CA LEU A 155 -17.21 -0.63 0.44
C LEU A 155 -17.09 -1.31 1.82
N GLY A 156 -18.18 -1.91 2.32
CA GLY A 156 -18.21 -2.57 3.63
C GLY A 156 -17.27 -3.79 3.78
N ASN A 157 -16.66 -4.26 2.69
CA ASN A 157 -15.59 -5.27 2.65
C ASN A 157 -14.16 -4.66 2.64
N GLY A 158 -14.04 -3.33 2.68
CA GLY A 158 -12.78 -2.59 2.61
C GLY A 158 -12.29 -2.26 1.19
N TYR A 159 -12.93 -2.78 0.13
CA TYR A 159 -12.48 -2.55 -1.24
C TYR A 159 -12.92 -1.18 -1.78
N TYR A 160 -12.07 -0.57 -2.60
CA TYR A 160 -12.34 0.70 -3.26
C TYR A 160 -13.01 0.50 -4.63
N ALA A 161 -14.16 1.16 -4.83
CA ALA A 161 -14.78 1.38 -6.13
C ALA A 161 -14.58 2.85 -6.57
N VAL A 162 -14.53 3.11 -7.88
CA VAL A 162 -14.10 4.40 -8.46
C VAL A 162 -15.25 5.11 -9.18
N PHE A 163 -15.35 6.44 -9.06
CA PHE A 163 -16.44 7.26 -9.60
C PHE A 163 -15.92 8.60 -10.15
N LEU A 164 -16.02 8.79 -11.46
CA LEU A 164 -15.79 10.09 -12.08
C LEU A 164 -17.05 10.95 -11.96
N TRP A 165 -16.98 12.07 -11.25
CA TRP A 165 -18.12 12.99 -11.14
C TRP A 165 -18.24 13.81 -12.43
N GLY A 166 -19.45 13.83 -13.02
CA GLY A 166 -19.73 14.51 -14.30
C GLY A 166 -19.65 13.59 -15.53
N GLY A 167 -19.01 12.42 -15.41
CA GLY A 167 -19.39 11.25 -16.20
C GLY A 167 -20.63 10.60 -15.61
N GLY A 168 -21.42 9.88 -16.42
CA GLY A 168 -22.46 9.01 -15.87
C GLY A 168 -21.79 8.00 -14.93
N ALA A 169 -22.36 7.81 -13.72
CA ALA A 169 -21.76 6.96 -12.71
C ALA A 169 -21.45 5.58 -13.30
N VAL A 170 -20.16 5.23 -13.38
CA VAL A 170 -19.77 3.85 -13.64
C VAL A 170 -20.23 3.05 -12.42
N ASP A 171 -21.09 2.05 -12.65
CA ASP A 171 -21.82 1.40 -11.56
C ASP A 171 -20.83 0.85 -10.53
N ALA A 172 -20.92 1.38 -9.31
CA ALA A 172 -20.03 1.08 -8.20
C ALA A 172 -19.82 -0.42 -7.93
N GLU A 173 -20.87 -1.19 -8.18
CA GLU A 173 -20.89 -2.64 -8.01
C GLU A 173 -20.01 -3.37 -9.04
N ALA A 174 -19.73 -2.79 -10.21
CA ALA A 174 -18.92 -3.42 -11.25
C ALA A 174 -17.42 -3.49 -10.90
N TRP A 175 -16.88 -2.46 -10.24
CA TRP A 175 -15.45 -2.39 -9.90
C TRP A 175 -15.04 -3.20 -8.64
N ASN A 176 -16.01 -3.80 -7.94
CA ASN A 176 -15.82 -4.49 -6.65
C ASN A 176 -15.28 -5.94 -6.77
N THR A 177 -15.15 -6.50 -7.97
CA THR A 177 -14.72 -7.89 -8.18
C THR A 177 -13.29 -8.01 -8.70
N LYS A 178 -12.60 -9.11 -8.36
CA LYS A 178 -11.28 -9.47 -8.92
C LYS A 178 -11.28 -9.73 -10.44
N ALA A 179 -12.47 -9.79 -11.02
CA ALA A 179 -12.77 -9.74 -12.43
C ALA A 179 -13.97 -8.78 -12.55
N SER A 180 -13.68 -7.50 -12.73
CA SER A 180 -14.69 -6.48 -13.06
C SER A 180 -15.14 -6.75 -14.50
N PRO A 181 -16.39 -6.51 -14.91
CA PRO A 181 -16.73 -6.55 -16.34
C PRO A 181 -15.97 -5.47 -17.14
N TYR A 182 -15.31 -4.53 -16.47
CA TYR A 182 -14.38 -3.56 -17.05
C TYR A 182 -12.89 -3.97 -16.92
N CYS A 183 -12.54 -4.97 -16.07
CA CYS A 183 -11.21 -5.59 -15.95
C CYS A 183 -11.30 -7.12 -15.66
#